data_AF-A0A2V5WZF9-F1
#
_entry.id   AF-A0A2V5WZF9-F1
#
_cell.length_a   1.000
_cell.length_b   1.000
_cell.length_c   1.000
_cell.angle_alpha   90.00
_cell.angle_beta   90.00
_cell.angle_gamma   90.00
#
_symmetry.space_group_name_H-M   'P 1'
#
loop_
_entity.id
_entity.type
_entity.pdbx_description
1 polymer ?
#
loop_
_entity_poly.entity_id
_entity_poly.type
_entity_poly.pdbx_seq_one_letter_code
_entity_poly.pdbx_strand_id
1 'polypeptide(L)'
;MQVHRSTRVAKLATQDAAATALRDVTKPFMENAEVERIWRVGLEDIGSLSVEERARFFHATYQFLKAFETIHFHYVYGLMDKQLWDGWHGLLRHYVAAPGIAHYWKLRPEVFSERFRNFVNSLEPPAEQRTVGTLFGEQRNS
;
A
#
# COMPACT_ATOMS: atom_id res chain seq x y z
N MET A 1 15.61 9.13 -33.38
CA MET A 1 14.14 9.12 -33.13
C MET A 1 13.57 7.79 -32.63
N GLN A 2 14.18 6.63 -32.94
CA GLN A 2 13.65 5.31 -32.53
C GLN A 2 13.81 5.00 -31.02
N VAL A 3 14.91 5.43 -30.40
CA VAL A 3 15.20 5.17 -28.97
C VAL A 3 14.19 5.90 -28.05
N HIS A 4 13.91 7.18 -28.28
CA HIS A 4 12.95 7.93 -27.45
C HIS A 4 11.53 7.37 -27.48
N ARG A 5 11.07 6.85 -28.63
CA ARG A 5 9.76 6.20 -28.74
C ARG A 5 9.71 4.89 -27.97
N SER A 6 10.79 4.10 -28.02
CA SER A 6 10.94 2.86 -27.25
C SER A 6 10.94 3.12 -25.74
N THR A 7 11.67 4.15 -25.27
CA THR A 7 11.68 4.54 -23.85
C THR A 7 10.31 4.99 -23.36
N ARG A 8 9.56 5.76 -24.17
CA ARG A 8 8.21 6.21 -23.81
C ARG A 8 7.24 5.03 -23.67
N VAL A 9 7.30 4.06 -24.57
CA VAL A 9 6.46 2.85 -24.51
C VAL A 9 6.80 2.02 -23.26
N ALA A 10 8.09 1.84 -22.95
CA ALA A 10 8.52 1.13 -21.76
C ALA A 10 7.99 1.78 -20.47
N LYS A 11 8.09 3.11 -20.35
CA LYS A 11 7.53 3.85 -19.20
C LYS A 11 6.02 3.65 -19.06
N LEU A 12 5.27 3.76 -20.15
CA LEU A 12 3.81 3.55 -20.11
C LEU A 12 3.45 2.13 -19.65
N ALA A 13 4.13 1.11 -20.18
CA ALA A 13 3.93 -0.28 -19.76
C ALA A 13 4.24 -0.50 -18.28
N THR A 14 5.32 0.11 -17.76
CA THR A 14 5.68 0.02 -16.35
C THR A 14 4.65 0.69 -15.43
N GLN A 15 4.11 1.84 -15.84
CA GLN A 15 3.05 2.52 -15.09
C GLN A 15 1.77 1.69 -15.05
N ASP A 16 1.37 1.09 -16.18
CA ASP A 16 0.19 0.22 -16.22
C ASP A 16 0.37 -1.05 -15.38
N ALA A 17 1.56 -1.65 -15.41
CA ALA A 17 1.89 -2.80 -14.56
C ALA A 17 1.80 -2.46 -13.06
N ALA A 18 2.29 -1.29 -12.66
CA ALA A 18 2.18 -0.81 -11.28
C ALA A 18 0.72 -0.57 -10.86
N ALA A 19 -0.08 0.07 -11.73
CA ALA A 19 -1.50 0.29 -11.45
C ALA A 19 -2.27 -1.04 -11.38
N THR A 20 -1.93 -2.00 -12.24
CA THR A 20 -2.51 -3.35 -12.22
C THR A 20 -2.15 -4.09 -10.94
N ALA A 21 -0.88 -4.08 -10.52
CA ALA A 21 -0.46 -4.71 -9.28
C ALA A 21 -1.22 -4.16 -8.07
N LEU A 22 -1.46 -2.85 -8.01
CA LEU A 22 -2.26 -2.30 -6.91
C LEU A 22 -3.75 -2.64 -7.02
N ARG A 23 -4.34 -2.63 -8.23
CA ARG A 23 -5.72 -3.09 -8.45
C ARG A 23 -5.89 -4.54 -8.01
N ASP A 24 -4.95 -5.41 -8.33
CA ASP A 24 -5.04 -6.83 -8.00
C ASP A 24 -5.02 -7.08 -6.48
N VAL A 25 -4.22 -6.32 -5.73
CA VAL A 25 -4.18 -6.45 -4.26
C VAL A 25 -5.35 -5.75 -3.56
N THR A 26 -5.98 -4.77 -4.19
CA THR A 26 -7.11 -4.03 -3.60
C THR A 26 -8.48 -4.58 -4.02
N LYS A 27 -8.57 -5.24 -5.17
CA LYS A 27 -9.80 -5.84 -5.71
C LYS A 27 -10.50 -6.80 -4.74
N PRO A 28 -9.80 -7.70 -4.00
CA PRO A 28 -10.45 -8.56 -3.02
C PRO A 28 -11.18 -7.79 -1.90
N PHE A 29 -10.69 -6.59 -1.54
CA PHE A 29 -11.34 -5.75 -0.53
C PHE A 29 -12.65 -5.17 -1.04
N MET A 30 -12.78 -4.96 -2.34
CA MET A 30 -14.02 -4.48 -2.96
C MET A 30 -15.03 -5.64 -3.17
N GLU A 31 -14.54 -6.82 -3.55
CA GLU A 31 -15.39 -7.94 -3.98
C GLU A 31 -15.85 -8.86 -2.85
N ASN A 32 -15.16 -8.86 -1.71
CA ASN A 32 -15.46 -9.74 -0.58
C ASN A 32 -15.60 -8.96 0.73
N ALA A 33 -16.83 -8.90 1.25
CA ALA A 33 -17.17 -8.18 2.48
C ALA A 33 -16.44 -8.71 3.72
N GLU A 34 -16.12 -10.00 3.80
CA GLU A 34 -15.35 -10.54 4.91
C GLU A 34 -13.91 -10.03 4.87
N VAL A 35 -13.29 -10.03 3.69
CA VAL A 35 -11.91 -9.54 3.50
C VAL A 35 -11.86 -8.02 3.70
N GLU A 36 -12.84 -7.28 3.20
CA GLU A 36 -13.02 -5.84 3.50
C GLU A 36 -13.00 -5.60 5.00
N ARG A 37 -13.85 -6.32 5.74
CA ARG A 37 -13.99 -6.13 7.19
C ARG A 37 -12.69 -6.45 7.91
N ILE A 38 -12.03 -7.56 7.56
CA ILE A 38 -10.74 -7.95 8.16
C ILE A 38 -9.69 -6.87 7.89
N TRP A 39 -9.60 -6.37 6.65
CA TRP A 39 -8.67 -5.32 6.28
C TRP A 39 -8.94 -4.04 7.07
N ARG A 40 -10.18 -3.56 7.03
CA ARG A 40 -10.62 -2.32 7.68
C ARG A 40 -10.45 -2.36 9.19
N VAL A 41 -10.84 -3.45 9.84
CA VAL A 41 -10.68 -3.61 11.29
C VAL A 41 -9.20 -3.79 11.64
N GLY A 42 -8.46 -4.62 10.90
CA GLY A 42 -7.06 -4.88 11.16
C GLY A 42 -6.17 -3.65 11.04
N LEU A 43 -6.51 -2.69 10.15
CA LEU A 43 -5.81 -1.40 10.04
C LEU A 43 -5.80 -0.62 11.36
N GLU A 44 -6.91 -0.63 12.09
CA GLU A 44 -7.13 0.23 13.25
C GLU A 44 -7.02 -0.52 14.58
N ASP A 45 -7.54 -1.74 14.67
CA ASP A 45 -7.56 -2.57 15.87
C ASP A 45 -7.36 -4.05 15.52
N ILE A 46 -6.10 -4.42 15.25
CA ILE A 46 -5.69 -5.80 15.01
C ILE A 46 -5.94 -6.75 16.20
N GLY A 47 -6.06 -6.20 17.42
CA GLY A 47 -6.31 -6.97 18.65
C GLY A 47 -7.70 -7.60 18.66
N SER A 48 -8.68 -6.93 18.05
CA SER A 48 -10.07 -7.40 17.93
C SER A 48 -10.26 -8.56 16.94
N LEU A 49 -9.29 -8.82 16.06
CA LEU A 49 -9.36 -9.91 15.09
C LEU A 49 -9.06 -11.28 15.74
N SER A 50 -9.65 -12.36 15.21
CA SER A 50 -9.25 -13.73 15.55
C SER A 50 -7.81 -14.04 15.08
N VAL A 51 -7.24 -15.18 15.48
CA VAL A 51 -5.91 -15.60 14.99
C VAL A 51 -5.91 -15.81 13.48
N GLU A 52 -6.95 -16.45 12.96
CA GLU A 52 -7.15 -16.73 11.53
C GLU A 52 -7.34 -15.43 10.74
N GLU A 53 -8.11 -14.49 11.29
CA GLU A 53 -8.33 -13.17 10.70
C GLU A 53 -7.03 -12.34 10.70
N ARG A 54 -6.25 -12.36 11.78
CA ARG A 54 -4.92 -11.72 11.83
C ARG A 54 -3.98 -12.29 10.77
N ALA A 55 -3.98 -13.61 10.57
CA ALA A 55 -3.18 -14.23 9.52
C ALA A 55 -3.59 -13.71 8.13
N ARG A 56 -4.89 -13.62 7.84
CA ARG A 56 -5.41 -13.04 6.59
C ARG A 56 -5.03 -11.57 6.44
N PHE A 57 -5.14 -10.78 7.51
CA PHE A 57 -4.72 -9.38 7.53
C PHE A 57 -3.22 -9.23 7.23
N PHE A 58 -2.36 -10.08 7.81
CA PHE A 58 -0.93 -10.07 7.52
C PHE A 58 -0.60 -10.46 6.08
N HIS A 59 -1.32 -11.42 5.49
CA HIS A 59 -1.19 -11.73 4.06
C HIS A 59 -1.63 -10.56 3.17
N ALA A 60 -2.74 -9.90 3.49
CA ALA A 60 -3.20 -8.72 2.78
C ALA A 60 -2.18 -7.56 2.90
N THR A 61 -1.67 -7.31 4.10
CA THR A 61 -0.66 -6.27 4.36
C THR A 61 0.63 -6.55 3.59
N TYR A 62 1.10 -7.80 3.59
CA TYR A 62 2.26 -8.21 2.81
C TYR A 62 2.08 -7.88 1.33
N GLN A 63 0.98 -8.32 0.72
CA GLN A 63 0.71 -8.11 -0.71
C GLN A 63 0.61 -6.62 -1.05
N PHE A 64 -0.09 -5.85 -0.20
CA PHE A 64 -0.20 -4.39 -0.34
C PHE A 64 1.18 -3.73 -0.35
N LEU A 65 2.00 -4.00 0.66
CA LEU A 65 3.34 -3.41 0.76
C LEU A 65 4.28 -3.90 -0.36
N LYS A 66 4.14 -5.12 -0.87
CA LYS A 66 4.90 -5.62 -2.03
C LYS A 66 4.53 -4.90 -3.33
N ALA A 67 3.25 -4.55 -3.51
CA ALA A 67 2.84 -3.70 -4.62
C ALA A 67 3.53 -2.33 -4.52
N PHE A 68 3.57 -1.73 -3.33
CA PHE A 68 4.27 -0.46 -3.12
C PHE A 68 5.78 -0.52 -3.28
N GLU A 69 6.41 -1.63 -2.89
CA GLU A 69 7.84 -1.84 -3.14
C GLU A 69 8.15 -1.85 -4.64
N THR A 70 7.28 -2.48 -5.44
CA THR A 70 7.39 -2.48 -6.90
C THR A 70 7.22 -1.08 -7.48
N ILE A 71 6.21 -0.34 -7.03
CA ILE A 71 5.97 1.07 -7.43
C ILE A 71 7.18 1.95 -7.07
N HIS A 72 7.74 1.79 -5.88
CA HIS A 72 8.91 2.52 -5.42
C HIS A 72 10.14 2.22 -6.29
N PHE A 73 10.39 0.97 -6.67
CA PHE A 73 11.47 0.65 -7.59
C PHE A 73 11.27 1.28 -8.96
N HIS A 74 10.05 1.25 -9.51
CA HIS A 74 9.77 1.92 -10.78
C HIS A 74 10.07 3.42 -10.72
N TYR A 75 9.79 4.08 -9.59
CA TYR A 75 10.14 5.49 -9.40
C TYR A 75 11.66 5.70 -9.29
N VAL A 76 12.35 4.95 -8.43
CA VAL A 76 13.80 5.10 -8.23
C VAL A 76 14.59 4.85 -9.51
N TYR A 77 14.12 3.97 -10.39
CA TYR A 77 14.75 3.71 -11.70
C TYR A 77 14.26 4.63 -12.84
N GLY A 78 13.46 5.66 -12.54
CA GLY A 78 13.02 6.67 -13.52
C GLY A 78 11.95 6.18 -14.52
N LEU A 79 11.27 5.08 -14.20
CA LEU A 79 10.21 4.47 -15.02
C LEU A 79 8.81 4.95 -14.65
N MET A 80 8.64 5.55 -13.46
CA MET A 80 7.39 6.15 -12.98
C MET A 80 7.43 7.66 -13.11
N ASP A 81 6.35 8.28 -13.60
CA ASP A 81 6.18 9.73 -13.56
C ASP A 81 6.08 10.26 -12.12
N LYS A 82 6.60 11.47 -11.88
CA LYS A 82 6.61 12.06 -10.54
C LYS A 82 5.19 12.32 -10.00
N GLN A 83 4.25 12.80 -10.81
CA GLN A 83 2.90 13.08 -10.33
C GLN A 83 2.18 11.79 -9.92
N LEU A 84 2.36 10.73 -10.70
CA LEU A 84 1.80 9.42 -10.39
C LEU A 84 2.43 8.83 -9.11
N TRP A 85 3.75 8.97 -8.98
CA TRP A 85 4.48 8.62 -7.77
C TRP A 85 3.96 9.38 -6.54
N ASP A 86 3.79 10.71 -6.63
CA ASP A 86 3.35 11.53 -5.51
C ASP A 86 1.98 11.07 -4.95
N GLY A 87 1.07 10.62 -5.82
CA GLY A 87 -0.21 10.03 -5.42
C GLY A 87 -0.04 8.71 -4.65
N TRP A 88 0.77 7.78 -5.16
CA TRP A 88 1.06 6.51 -4.48
C TRP A 88 1.83 6.71 -3.18
N HIS A 89 2.82 7.60 -3.18
CA HIS A 89 3.55 8.00 -1.99
C HIS A 89 2.60 8.56 -0.93
N GLY A 90 1.67 9.44 -1.31
CA GLY A 90 0.62 9.93 -0.43
C GLY A 90 -0.20 8.81 0.20
N LEU A 91 -0.69 7.88 -0.62
CA LEU A 91 -1.47 6.73 -0.15
C LEU A 91 -0.67 5.87 0.83
N LEU A 92 0.57 5.51 0.48
CA LEU A 92 1.42 4.68 1.33
C LEU A 92 1.60 5.29 2.72
N ARG A 93 1.86 6.61 2.81
CA ARG A 93 2.06 7.31 4.10
C ARG A 93 0.87 7.14 5.05
N HIS A 94 -0.36 7.20 4.54
CA HIS A 94 -1.54 6.97 5.38
C HIS A 94 -1.60 5.53 5.91
N TYR A 95 -1.27 4.56 5.06
CA TYR A 95 -1.38 3.14 5.40
C TYR A 95 -0.23 2.64 6.29
N VAL A 96 1.03 3.00 6.04
CA VAL A 96 2.15 2.54 6.89
C VAL A 96 2.08 3.09 8.30
N ALA A 97 1.48 4.27 8.48
CA ALA A 97 1.22 4.84 9.78
C ALA A 97 0.06 4.15 10.51
N ALA A 98 -0.75 3.30 9.86
CA ALA A 98 -1.94 2.72 10.46
C ALA A 98 -1.53 1.69 11.53
N PRO A 99 -2.17 1.65 12.71
CA PRO A 99 -1.74 0.80 13.82
C PRO A 99 -1.45 -0.65 13.44
N GLY A 100 -2.31 -1.26 12.62
CA GLY A 100 -2.15 -2.63 12.15
C GLY A 100 -0.96 -2.86 11.24
N ILE A 101 -0.74 -1.97 10.27
CA ILE A 101 0.39 -2.08 9.34
C ILE A 101 1.69 -1.73 10.04
N ALA A 102 1.69 -0.71 10.90
CA ALA A 102 2.85 -0.37 11.74
C ALA A 102 3.24 -1.55 12.66
N HIS A 103 2.25 -2.27 13.19
CA HIS A 103 2.50 -3.50 13.94
C HIS A 103 3.11 -4.60 13.06
N TYR A 104 2.53 -4.89 11.89
CA TYR A 104 3.09 -5.84 10.93
C TYR A 104 4.54 -5.48 10.55
N TRP A 105 4.81 -4.21 10.29
CA TRP A 105 6.11 -3.70 9.88
C TRP A 105 7.18 -3.91 10.95
N LYS A 106 6.82 -3.83 12.24
CA LYS A 106 7.75 -4.15 13.35
C LYS A 106 8.07 -5.64 13.43
N LEU A 107 7.12 -6.50 13.08
CA LEU A 107 7.29 -7.96 13.18
C LEU A 107 8.07 -8.55 12.00
N ARG A 108 7.84 -8.02 10.80
CA ARG A 108 8.31 -8.66 9.57
C ARG A 108 8.86 -7.68 8.51
N PRO A 109 9.75 -6.73 8.86
CA PRO A 109 10.30 -5.81 7.86
C PRO A 109 11.25 -6.53 6.89
N GLU A 110 11.89 -7.63 7.32
CA GLU A 110 12.99 -8.28 6.62
C GLU A 110 12.62 -8.88 5.25
N VAL A 111 11.33 -9.12 5.00
CA VAL A 111 10.83 -9.64 3.72
C VAL A 111 10.79 -8.60 2.58
N PHE A 112 11.05 -7.35 2.92
CA PHE A 112 11.22 -6.27 1.96
C PHE A 112 12.71 -5.96 1.77
N SER A 113 13.06 -5.45 0.60
CA SER A 113 14.43 -5.00 0.31
C SER A 113 14.86 -3.91 1.27
N GLU A 114 16.16 -3.87 1.58
CA GLU A 114 16.74 -2.84 2.44
C GLU A 114 16.41 -1.42 1.96
N ARG A 115 16.47 -1.18 0.65
CA ARG A 115 16.12 0.11 0.06
C ARG A 115 14.68 0.51 0.37
N PHE A 116 13.72 -0.40 0.21
CA PHE A 116 12.32 -0.10 0.51
C PHE A 116 12.11 0.08 2.01
N ARG A 117 12.80 -0.71 2.85
CA ARG A 117 12.76 -0.51 4.30
C ARG A 117 13.22 0.87 4.71
N ASN A 118 14.37 1.31 4.20
CA ASN A 118 14.92 2.64 4.49
C ASN A 118 13.97 3.74 4.04
N PHE A 119 13.36 3.58 2.86
CA PHE A 119 12.34 4.50 2.37
C PHE A 119 11.12 4.57 3.30
N VAL A 120 10.49 3.43 3.64
CA VAL A 120 9.32 3.39 4.53
C VAL A 120 9.64 3.98 5.91
N ASN A 121 10.82 3.66 6.47
CA ASN A 121 11.25 4.19 7.76
C ASN A 121 11.53 5.71 7.75
N SER A 122 11.73 6.30 6.57
CA SER A 122 11.90 7.75 6.40
C SER A 122 10.58 8.50 6.23
N LEU A 123 9.46 7.79 6.08
CA LEU A 123 8.16 8.42 5.86
C LEU A 123 7.66 9.08 7.14
N GLU A 124 7.33 10.36 7.04
CA GLU A 124 6.60 11.06 8.08
C GLU A 124 5.11 10.70 7.99
N PRO A 125 4.46 10.39 9.14
CA PRO A 125 3.03 10.16 9.16
C PRO A 125 2.29 11.44 8.72
N PRO A 126 1.15 11.31 8.02
CA PRO A 126 0.32 12.45 7.68
C PRO A 126 -0.26 13.07 8.97
N ALA A 127 -0.50 14.38 8.96
CA ALA A 127 -1.12 15.09 10.09
C ALA A 127 -2.48 14.51 10.47
N GLU A 128 -3.23 14.02 9.47
CA GLU A 128 -4.47 13.30 9.66
C GLU A 128 -4.41 12.00 8.84
N GLN A 129 -4.52 10.86 9.54
CA GLN A 129 -4.49 9.55 8.90
C GLN A 129 -5.84 9.18 8.31
N ARG A 130 -5.82 8.81 7.03
CA ARG A 130 -7.02 8.46 6.25
C ARG A 130 -6.82 7.11 5.58
N THR A 131 -7.35 6.08 6.20
CA THR A 131 -7.44 4.72 5.66
C THR A 131 -8.91 4.44 5.31
N VAL A 132 -9.20 3.30 4.68
CA VAL A 132 -10.60 2.86 4.54
C VAL A 132 -11.30 2.62 5.90
N GLY A 133 -10.56 2.52 7.01
CA GLY A 133 -11.12 2.49 8.36
C GLY A 133 -11.57 3.85 8.88
N THR A 134 -10.95 4.93 8.43
CA THR A 134 -11.16 6.28 8.96
C THR A 134 -11.78 7.27 7.97
N LEU A 135 -11.84 6.93 6.67
CA LEU A 135 -12.37 7.80 5.61
C LEU A 135 -13.86 8.17 5.76
N PHE A 136 -14.61 7.45 6.59
CA PHE A 136 -16.04 7.73 6.82
C PHE A 136 -16.28 8.89 7.81
N GLY A 137 -15.23 9.46 8.43
CA GLY A 137 -15.37 10.52 9.43
C GLY A 137 -16.17 10.10 10.66
N GLU A 138 -16.69 11.08 11.43
CA GLU A 138 -17.57 10.89 12.60
C GLU A 138 -18.97 10.30 12.27
N GLN A 139 -19.19 9.72 11.09
CA GLN A 139 -20.52 9.22 10.67
C GLN A 139 -20.97 7.93 11.39
N ARG A 140 -20.26 7.50 12.45
CA ARG A 140 -20.60 6.31 13.24
C ARG A 140 -21.35 6.59 14.55
N ASN A 141 -21.66 7.86 14.84
CA ASN A 141 -22.42 8.31 16.02
C ASN A 141 -23.80 8.91 15.66
N SER A 142 -24.49 8.36 14.65
CA SER A 142 -25.89 8.70 14.34
C SER A 142 -26.76 7.45 14.26
#